data_AF-A0A6M0A3M4-F1
#
_entry.id   AF-A0A6M0A3M4-F1
#
_cell.length_a   1.000
_cell.length_b   1.000
_cell.length_c   1.000
_cell.angle_alpha   90.00
_cell.angle_beta   90.00
_cell.angle_gamma   90.00
#
_symmetry.space_group_name_H-M   'P 1'
#
loop_
_entity.id
_entity.type
_entity.pdbx_description
1 polymer ?
#
loop_
_entity_poly.entity_id
_entity_poly.type
_entity_poly.pdbx_seq_one_letter_code
_entity_poly.pdbx_strand_id
1 'polypeptide(L)'
;MGSFAHTKNYASQTLKRLMGKGFRPHKLSTEIDNSKVNVIKLIDMERLLLKMAVKGDPEAIQWTEELIGLSLHQLFCDAFKIKFEAENRQEFLTQRQQGKLARQEYTDVIKAYLDGNPEVQGKKRQFMYSIKTF
;
A
#
# COMPACT_ATOMS: atom_id res chain seq x y z
N MET A 1 -13.38 -21.93 -34.17
CA MET A 1 -14.08 -21.38 -32.99
C MET A 1 -13.17 -21.54 -31.79
N GLY A 2 -12.49 -20.47 -31.37
CA GLY A 2 -11.62 -20.49 -30.19
C GLY A 2 -12.46 -20.24 -28.93
N SER A 3 -12.44 -21.17 -27.99
CA SER A 3 -13.04 -21.01 -26.66
C SER A 3 -12.33 -19.87 -25.93
N PHE A 4 -13.02 -18.75 -25.71
CA PHE A 4 -12.60 -17.73 -24.74
C PHE A 4 -12.83 -18.28 -23.34
N ALA A 5 -11.99 -19.22 -22.93
CA ALA A 5 -11.96 -19.67 -21.55
C ALA A 5 -11.73 -18.44 -20.66
N HIS A 6 -12.70 -18.12 -19.80
CA HIS A 6 -12.51 -17.16 -18.72
C HIS A 6 -11.37 -17.69 -17.84
N THR A 7 -10.13 -17.26 -18.14
CA THR A 7 -8.96 -17.50 -17.30
C THR A 7 -9.32 -17.00 -15.91
N LYS A 8 -9.40 -17.92 -14.94
CA LYS A 8 -9.71 -17.59 -13.55
C LYS A 8 -8.82 -16.42 -13.13
N ASN A 9 -9.44 -15.34 -12.68
CA ASN A 9 -8.73 -14.12 -12.34
C ASN A 9 -7.94 -14.33 -11.02
N TYR A 10 -6.68 -14.74 -11.14
CA TYR A 10 -5.77 -14.96 -10.01
C TYR A 10 -5.09 -13.67 -9.51
N ALA A 11 -5.47 -12.50 -10.04
CA ALA A 11 -4.81 -11.23 -9.72
C ALA A 11 -4.77 -10.98 -8.20
N SER A 12 -5.85 -11.23 -7.47
CA SER A 12 -5.87 -11.05 -6.01
C SER A 12 -4.89 -11.96 -5.27
N GLN A 13 -4.67 -13.18 -5.75
CA GLN A 13 -3.72 -14.12 -5.15
C GLN A 13 -2.28 -13.72 -5.47
N THR A 14 -2.02 -13.34 -6.72
CA THR A 14 -0.71 -12.84 -7.16
C THR A 14 -0.32 -11.57 -6.42
N LEU A 15 -1.25 -10.61 -6.29
CA LEU A 15 -1.04 -9.38 -5.53
C LEU A 15 -0.71 -9.67 -4.06
N LYS A 16 -1.45 -10.58 -3.40
CA LYS A 16 -1.14 -11.00 -2.03
C LYS A 16 0.24 -11.65 -1.90
N ARG A 17 0.65 -12.45 -2.88
CA ARG A 17 1.97 -13.09 -2.90
C ARG A 17 3.10 -12.06 -3.01
N LEU A 18 2.92 -11.05 -3.86
CA LEU A 18 3.93 -10.01 -4.10
C LEU A 18 3.96 -8.97 -2.97
N MET A 19 2.80 -8.53 -2.50
CA MET A 19 2.66 -7.44 -1.54
C MET A 19 2.72 -7.91 -0.08
N GLY A 20 2.49 -9.20 0.16
CA GLY A 20 2.54 -9.84 1.48
C GLY A 20 1.17 -10.13 2.06
N LYS A 21 1.12 -11.00 3.09
CA LYS A 21 -0.13 -11.52 3.70
C LYS A 21 -1.09 -10.45 4.22
N GLY A 22 -0.59 -9.26 4.55
CA GLY A 22 -1.40 -8.14 5.03
C GLY A 22 -2.07 -7.31 3.92
N PHE A 23 -1.70 -7.51 2.66
CA PHE A 23 -2.23 -6.73 1.55
C PHE A 23 -3.65 -7.17 1.19
N ARG A 24 -4.58 -6.21 1.14
CA ARG A 24 -5.97 -6.43 0.74
C ARG A 24 -6.34 -5.42 -0.34
N PRO A 25 -6.50 -5.85 -1.61
CA PRO A 25 -7.06 -4.97 -2.63
C PRO A 25 -8.52 -4.64 -2.26
N HIS A 26 -8.92 -3.42 -2.55
CA HIS A 26 -10.32 -3.02 -2.51
C HIS A 26 -11.05 -3.58 -3.74
N LYS A 27 -12.37 -3.75 -3.64
CA LYS A 27 -13.19 -4.08 -4.80
C LYS A 27 -14.17 -2.94 -5.02
N LEU A 28 -14.07 -2.30 -6.18
CA LEU A 28 -14.98 -1.25 -6.61
C LEU A 28 -15.56 -1.64 -7.96
N SER A 29 -16.76 -1.15 -8.24
CA SER A 29 -17.41 -1.19 -9.54
C SER A 29 -17.66 0.25 -9.98
N THR A 30 -17.84 0.45 -11.27
CA THR A 30 -18.15 1.77 -11.84
C THR A 30 -19.60 1.78 -12.33
N GLU A 31 -20.15 2.96 -12.57
CA GLU A 31 -21.50 3.09 -13.15
C GLU A 31 -21.58 2.54 -14.58
N ILE A 32 -20.44 2.51 -15.29
CA ILE A 32 -20.31 2.02 -16.67
C ILE A 32 -20.19 0.49 -16.69
N ASP A 33 -19.49 -0.09 -15.70
CA ASP A 33 -19.35 -1.52 -15.54
C ASP A 33 -19.52 -1.94 -14.06
N ASN A 34 -20.58 -2.71 -13.82
CA ASN A 34 -20.93 -3.27 -12.52
C ASN A 34 -20.01 -4.43 -12.09
N SER A 35 -19.08 -4.86 -12.95
CA SER A 35 -18.09 -5.86 -12.58
C SER A 35 -17.17 -5.33 -11.47
N LYS A 36 -16.98 -6.12 -10.42
CA LYS A 36 -16.12 -5.75 -9.29
C LYS A 36 -14.67 -5.98 -9.65
N VAL A 37 -13.94 -4.90 -9.91
CA VAL A 37 -12.51 -4.92 -10.21
C VAL A 37 -11.67 -4.74 -8.94
N ASN A 38 -10.46 -5.32 -8.94
CA ASN A 38 -9.51 -5.11 -7.84
C ASN A 38 -8.90 -3.71 -7.98
N VAL A 39 -9.07 -2.89 -6.96
CA VAL A 39 -8.49 -1.55 -6.87
C VAL A 39 -7.45 -1.53 -5.77
N ILE A 40 -6.33 -0.88 -6.05
CA ILE A 40 -5.21 -0.72 -5.11
C ILE A 40 -4.90 0.77 -4.97
N LYS A 41 -4.35 1.17 -3.83
CA LYS A 41 -3.90 2.55 -3.65
C LYS A 41 -2.72 2.82 -4.57
N LEU A 42 -2.57 4.06 -5.03
CA LEU A 42 -1.48 4.45 -5.92
C LEU A 42 -0.09 4.15 -5.33
N ILE A 43 0.10 4.41 -4.03
CA ILE A 43 1.34 4.07 -3.32
C ILE A 43 1.61 2.56 -3.27
N ASP A 44 0.58 1.73 -3.29
CA ASP A 44 0.75 0.27 -3.33
C ASP A 44 1.05 -0.20 -4.75
N MET A 45 0.62 0.53 -5.78
CA MET A 45 1.02 0.29 -7.18
C MET A 45 2.51 0.61 -7.39
N GLU A 46 3.00 1.74 -6.89
CA GLU A 46 4.44 2.08 -6.94
C GLU A 46 5.30 0.99 -6.28
N ARG A 47 4.86 0.50 -5.11
CA ARG A 47 5.54 -0.59 -4.39
C ARG A 47 5.46 -1.93 -5.14
N LEU A 48 4.37 -2.19 -5.85
CA LEU A 48 4.21 -3.39 -6.67
C LEU A 48 5.17 -3.35 -7.85
N LEU A 49 5.23 -2.23 -8.58
CA LEU A 49 6.15 -2.00 -9.70
C LEU A 49 7.60 -2.22 -9.26
N LEU A 50 8.02 -1.57 -8.18
CA LEU A 50 9.39 -1.74 -7.66
C LEU A 50 9.70 -3.21 -7.32
N LYS A 51 8.76 -3.93 -6.70
CA LYS A 51 8.94 -5.35 -6.37
C LYS A 51 9.01 -6.26 -7.60
N MET A 52 8.27 -5.92 -8.65
CA MET A 52 8.32 -6.65 -9.91
C MET A 52 9.62 -6.36 -10.65
N ALA A 53 10.07 -5.09 -10.64
CA ALA A 53 11.33 -4.69 -11.22
C ALA A 53 12.54 -5.39 -10.56
N VAL A 54 12.58 -5.45 -9.23
CA VAL A 54 13.61 -6.19 -8.47
C VAL A 54 13.62 -7.69 -8.79
N LYS A 55 12.48 -8.25 -9.24
CA LYS A 55 12.39 -9.64 -9.67
C LYS A 55 12.79 -9.87 -11.13
N GLY A 56 13.18 -8.83 -11.85
CA GLY A 56 13.59 -8.92 -13.25
C GLY A 56 12.44 -8.86 -14.24
N ASP A 57 11.26 -8.36 -13.86
CA ASP A 57 10.16 -8.15 -14.81
C ASP A 57 10.48 -6.95 -15.72
N PRO A 58 10.64 -7.16 -17.04
CA PRO A 58 11.16 -6.15 -17.95
C PRO A 58 10.21 -4.96 -18.12
N GLU A 59 8.89 -5.20 -18.10
CA GLU A 59 7.91 -4.13 -18.15
C GLU A 59 7.99 -3.32 -16.86
N ALA A 60 8.00 -3.97 -15.69
CA ALA A 60 8.10 -3.26 -14.43
C ALA A 60 9.40 -2.47 -14.29
N ILE A 61 10.53 -2.96 -14.83
CA ILE A 61 11.80 -2.23 -14.90
C ILE A 61 11.62 -0.98 -15.75
N GLN A 62 11.12 -1.12 -16.98
CA GLN A 62 10.89 0.00 -17.90
C GLN A 62 10.01 1.07 -17.24
N TRP A 63 8.86 0.68 -16.70
CA TRP A 63 7.96 1.60 -15.99
C TRP A 63 8.66 2.25 -14.80
N THR A 64 9.47 1.51 -14.04
CA THR A 64 10.20 2.09 -12.91
C THR A 64 11.24 3.10 -13.38
N GLU A 65 11.94 2.84 -14.49
CA GLU A 65 12.92 3.72 -15.11
C GLU A 65 12.30 5.00 -15.67
N GLU A 66 11.18 4.88 -16.40
CA GLU A 66 10.41 6.01 -16.93
C GLU A 66 9.85 6.91 -15.81
N LEU A 67 9.63 6.33 -14.63
CA LEU A 67 9.16 7.03 -13.43
C LEU A 67 10.30 7.53 -12.53
N ILE A 68 11.58 7.41 -12.93
CA ILE A 68 12.69 7.97 -12.16
C ILE A 68 12.61 9.50 -12.16
N GLY A 69 12.55 10.10 -10.98
CA GLY A 69 12.49 11.56 -10.80
C GLY A 69 11.08 12.17 -10.82
N LEU A 70 10.05 11.40 -11.18
CA LEU A 70 8.65 11.79 -11.16
C LEU A 70 7.85 10.81 -10.31
N SER A 71 7.10 11.26 -9.30
CA SER A 71 6.21 10.34 -8.59
C SER A 71 5.03 9.96 -9.48
N LEU A 72 4.61 8.69 -9.43
CA LEU A 72 3.41 8.23 -10.12
C LEU A 72 2.20 9.07 -9.66
N HIS A 73 2.19 9.48 -8.39
CA HIS A 73 1.22 10.44 -7.87
C HIS A 73 1.19 11.77 -8.62
N GLN A 74 2.35 12.35 -8.93
CA GLN A 74 2.44 13.61 -9.66
C GLN A 74 1.93 13.45 -11.10
N LEU A 75 2.27 12.35 -11.78
CA LEU A 75 1.75 12.06 -13.12
C LEU A 75 0.23 11.91 -13.15
N PHE A 76 -0.35 11.27 -12.14
CA PHE A 76 -1.81 11.17 -12.01
C PHE A 76 -2.41 12.54 -11.71
N CYS A 77 -1.81 13.33 -10.82
CA CYS A 77 -2.25 14.70 -10.58
C CYS A 77 -2.24 15.53 -11.87
N ASP A 78 -1.17 15.45 -12.68
CA ASP A 78 -1.08 16.15 -13.96
C ASP A 78 -2.14 15.65 -14.96
N ALA A 79 -2.32 14.33 -15.09
CA ALA A 79 -3.29 13.72 -15.99
C ALA A 79 -4.75 14.08 -15.65
N PHE A 80 -5.07 14.16 -14.35
CA PHE A 80 -6.40 14.54 -13.85
C PHE A 80 -6.54 16.04 -13.60
N LYS A 81 -5.54 16.85 -13.97
CA LYS A 81 -5.49 18.31 -13.74
C LYS A 81 -5.70 18.70 -12.27
N ILE A 82 -5.29 17.83 -11.35
CA ILE A 82 -5.30 18.06 -9.92
C ILE A 82 -4.04 18.85 -9.56
N LYS A 83 -4.20 20.07 -9.04
CA LYS A 83 -3.07 20.89 -8.59
C LYS A 83 -2.41 20.28 -7.34
N PHE A 84 -1.21 19.76 -7.49
CA PHE A 84 -0.38 19.29 -6.37
C PHE A 84 0.85 20.18 -6.23
N GLU A 85 0.66 21.35 -5.60
CA GLU A 85 1.69 22.36 -5.41
C GLU A 85 2.73 21.91 -4.37
N ALA A 86 3.92 22.53 -4.40
CA ALA A 86 5.05 22.16 -3.54
C ALA A 86 4.71 22.24 -2.04
N GLU A 87 3.86 23.21 -1.67
CA GLU A 87 3.36 23.41 -0.31
C GLU A 87 2.49 22.23 0.14
N ASN A 88 1.56 21.78 -0.71
CA ASN A 88 0.72 20.61 -0.45
C ASN A 88 1.56 19.33 -0.29
N ARG A 89 2.68 19.22 -1.03
CA ARG A 89 3.62 18.10 -0.88
C ARG A 89 4.31 18.14 0.48
N GLN A 90 4.80 19.32 0.89
CA GLN A 90 5.48 19.47 2.17
C GLN A 90 4.52 19.22 3.33
N GLU A 91 3.28 19.69 3.23
CA GLU A 91 2.23 19.44 4.20
C GLU A 91 1.90 17.95 4.30
N PHE A 92 1.73 17.26 3.16
CA PHE A 92 1.51 15.81 3.13
C PHE A 92 2.65 15.03 3.80
N LEU A 93 3.91 15.39 3.51
CA LEU A 93 5.08 14.77 4.15
C LEU A 93 5.10 15.01 5.66
N THR A 94 4.75 16.23 6.08
CA THR A 94 4.69 16.63 7.50
C THR A 94 3.61 15.86 8.24
N GLN A 95 2.38 15.81 7.71
CA GLN A 95 1.27 15.05 8.29
C GLN A 95 1.60 13.56 8.37
N ARG A 96 2.25 13.00 7.34
CA ARG A 96 2.69 11.60 7.34
C ARG A 96 3.74 11.32 8.43
N GLN A 97 4.68 12.24 8.62
CA GLN A 97 5.70 12.11 9.66
C GLN A 97 5.09 12.25 11.06
N GLN A 98 4.21 13.23 11.26
CA GLN A 98 3.46 13.40 12.51
C GLN A 98 2.61 12.18 12.84
N GLY A 99 1.92 11.60 11.85
CA GLY A 99 1.14 10.37 12.04
C GLY A 99 1.98 9.17 12.47
N LYS A 100 3.25 9.07 12.03
CA LYS A 100 4.18 8.04 12.52
C LYS A 100 4.56 8.27 13.98
N LEU A 101 4.88 9.52 14.34
CA LEU A 101 5.24 9.90 15.71
C LEU A 101 4.08 9.67 16.68
N ALA A 102 2.88 10.16 16.35
CA ALA A 102 1.69 9.96 17.17
C ALA A 102 1.39 8.46 17.37
N ARG A 103 1.55 7.64 16.32
CA ARG A 103 1.38 6.19 16.46
C ARG A 103 2.43 5.57 17.39
N GLN A 104 3.68 6.01 17.33
CA GLN A 104 4.74 5.55 18.24
C GLN A 104 4.40 5.91 19.69
N GLU A 105 4.04 7.17 19.94
CA GLU A 105 3.63 7.67 21.26
C GLU A 105 2.47 6.86 21.84
N TYR A 106 1.38 6.67 21.09
CA TYR A 106 0.25 5.86 21.54
C TYR A 106 0.66 4.41 21.80
N THR A 107 1.53 3.85 20.97
CA THR A 107 2.02 2.48 21.17
C THR A 107 2.86 2.37 22.43
N ASP A 108 3.68 3.37 22.75
CA ASP A 108 4.53 3.39 23.94
C ASP A 108 3.71 3.58 25.22
N VAL A 109 2.68 4.43 25.19
CA VAL A 109 1.70 4.55 26.30
C VAL A 109 0.98 3.22 26.52
N ILE A 110 0.54 2.55 25.46
CA ILE A 110 -0.12 1.24 25.56
C ILE A 110 0.84 0.18 26.13
N LYS A 111 2.12 0.19 25.74
CA LYS A 111 3.14 -0.71 26.32
C LYS A 111 3.30 -0.48 27.82
N ALA A 112 3.50 0.78 28.22
CA ALA A 112 3.67 1.15 29.62
C ALA A 112 2.47 0.72 30.49
N TYR A 113 1.25 0.91 29.97
CA TYR A 113 0.04 0.43 30.64
C TYR A 113 0.01 -1.10 30.78
N LEU A 114 0.34 -1.85 29.72
CA LEU A 114 0.34 -3.32 29.75
C LEU A 114 1.46 -3.90 30.62
N ASP A 115 2.58 -3.19 30.77
CA ASP A 115 3.68 -3.58 31.66
C ASP A 115 3.32 -3.38 33.13
N GLY A 116 2.58 -2.31 33.46
CA GLY A 116 2.12 -2.02 34.82
C GLY A 116 0.88 -2.79 35.28
N ASN A 117 0.16 -3.46 34.37
CA ASN A 117 -1.11 -4.15 34.66
C ASN A 117 -1.05 -5.62 34.18
N PRO A 118 -0.41 -6.52 34.94
CA PRO A 118 -0.15 -7.90 34.52
C PRO A 118 -1.42 -8.73 34.23
N GLU A 119 -2.55 -8.40 34.87
CA GLU A 119 -3.86 -9.04 34.66
C GLU A 119 -4.44 -8.89 33.23
N VAL A 120 -3.97 -7.91 32.44
CA VAL A 120 -4.41 -7.68 31.05
C VAL A 120 -3.38 -8.12 29.99
N GLN A 121 -2.27 -8.74 30.40
CA GLN A 121 -1.15 -9.12 29.50
C GLN A 121 -1.50 -10.14 28.41
N GLY A 122 -2.59 -10.89 28.52
CA GLY A 122 -3.02 -11.85 27.50
C GLY A 122 -3.20 -11.23 26.09
N LYS A 123 -3.34 -9.90 25.99
CA LYS A 123 -3.52 -9.16 24.73
C LYS A 123 -2.26 -8.45 24.21
N LYS A 124 -1.11 -8.56 24.88
CA LYS A 124 0.13 -7.81 24.55
C LYS A 124 0.59 -7.98 23.10
N ARG A 125 0.43 -9.19 22.54
CA ARG A 125 0.83 -9.52 21.15
C ARG A 125 -0.02 -8.85 20.07
N GLN A 126 -1.25 -8.40 20.38
CA GLN A 126 -2.12 -7.75 19.38
C GLN A 126 -1.73 -6.28 19.14
N PHE A 127 -1.15 -5.62 20.14
CA PHE A 127 -0.82 -4.19 20.11
C PHE A 127 0.66 -3.91 19.89
N MET A 128 1.54 -4.84 20.28
CA MET A 128 2.98 -4.69 20.08
C MET A 128 3.40 -5.07 18.67
N TYR A 129 4.42 -4.38 18.18
CA TYR A 129 5.01 -4.63 16.87
C TYR A 129 5.31 -6.13 16.68
N SER A 130 4.85 -6.70 15.57
CA SER A 130 5.44 -7.94 15.04
C SER A 130 6.88 -7.62 14.68
N ILE A 131 7.80 -7.94 15.58
CA ILE A 131 9.22 -8.01 15.25
C ILE A 131 9.33 -9.18 14.26
N LYS A 132 9.40 -8.86 12.97
CA LYS A 132 9.91 -9.80 11.99
C LYS A 132 11.42 -9.71 12.07
N THR A 133 12.01 -10.67 12.77
CA THR A 133 13.42 -10.99 12.64
C THR A 133 13.67 -11.30 11.16
N PHE A 134 14.69 -10.65 10.57
CA PHE A 134 15.17 -10.95 9.22
C PHE A 134 15.83 -12.33 9.20
#